data_AF-A0A804LR19-F1
#
_entry.id   AF-A0A804LR19-F1
#
_cell.length_a   1.000
_cell.length_b   1.000
_cell.length_c   1.000
_cell.angle_alpha   90.00
_cell.angle_beta   90.00
_cell.angle_gamma   90.00
#
_symmetry.space_group_name_H-M   'P 1'
#
loop_
_entity.id
_entity.type
_entity.pdbx_description
1 polymer ?
#
loop_
_entity_poly.entity_id
_entity_poly.type
_entity_poly.pdbx_seq_one_letter_code
_entity_poly.pdbx_strand_id
1 'polypeptide(L)'
;MHPHLSHLGSDLCQGVLEYAEGRPLGKCGLCWLKIHLANKYGGGIEKLSHEGKLAFVENQLFDIFDSAANPVDGNCWWTNAEDPFQCLAACMDLSDALRSPSPYHAVSHLPIHQDGSCNGLQHYAALGRDYMDAVAVNLVPGEKPADIYSEIASR
;
A
#
# COMPACT_ATOMS: atom_id res chain seq x y z
N MET A 1 14.13 -15.68 16.27
CA MET A 1 13.90 -14.56 15.32
C MET A 1 14.86 -13.43 15.72
N HIS A 2 15.50 -12.75 14.77
CA HIS A 2 16.48 -11.71 15.09
C HIS A 2 15.77 -10.48 15.69
N PRO A 3 16.12 -10.02 16.91
CA PRO A 3 15.33 -9.00 17.61
C PRO A 3 15.59 -7.56 17.13
N HIS A 4 16.69 -7.30 16.42
CA HIS A 4 17.10 -5.93 16.08
C HIS A 4 16.66 -5.45 14.69
N LEU A 5 16.51 -6.37 13.72
CA LEU A 5 16.10 -6.05 12.36
C LEU A 5 15.23 -7.19 11.85
N SER A 6 13.96 -6.89 11.59
CA SER A 6 12.98 -7.82 11.06
C SER A 6 11.84 -7.08 10.37
N HIS A 7 11.15 -7.77 9.46
CA HIS A 7 9.97 -7.26 8.76
C HIS A 7 8.74 -7.03 9.67
N LEU A 8 8.81 -7.42 10.95
CA LEU A 8 7.78 -7.14 11.96
C LEU A 8 8.05 -5.84 12.74
N GLY A 9 9.15 -5.15 12.41
CA GLY A 9 9.55 -3.91 13.08
C GLY A 9 8.76 -2.69 12.63
N SER A 10 9.30 -1.52 12.97
CA SER A 10 8.75 -0.22 12.56
C SER A 10 8.72 -0.05 11.03
N ASP A 11 8.05 1.00 10.56
CA ASP A 11 8.06 1.40 9.14
C ASP A 11 9.48 1.47 8.58
N LEU A 12 10.44 2.07 9.29
CA LEU A 12 11.86 2.04 8.90
C LEU A 12 12.40 0.61 8.69
N CYS A 13 12.07 -0.34 9.58
CA CYS A 13 12.55 -1.71 9.44
C CYS A 13 11.90 -2.42 8.24
N GLN A 14 10.64 -2.10 7.94
CA GLN A 14 9.92 -2.67 6.79
C GLN A 14 10.38 -2.04 5.47
N GLY A 15 10.57 -0.72 5.43
CA GLY A 15 10.98 0.02 4.24
C GLY A 15 12.42 -0.24 3.78
N VAL A 16 13.29 -0.77 4.65
CA VAL A 16 14.66 -1.16 4.28
C VAL A 16 14.80 -2.62 3.83
N LEU A 17 13.73 -3.43 3.91
CA LEU A 17 13.77 -4.85 3.58
C LEU A 17 12.97 -5.13 2.32
N GLU A 18 13.56 -5.92 1.42
CA GLU A 18 12.95 -6.41 0.19
C GLU A 18 13.21 -7.91 0.01
N TYR A 19 12.52 -8.55 -0.93
CA TYR A 19 12.78 -9.94 -1.27
C TYR A 19 14.11 -10.09 -2.01
N ALA A 20 14.91 -11.11 -1.65
CA ALA A 20 16.14 -11.39 -2.37
C ALA A 20 15.90 -11.86 -3.82
N GLU A 21 14.83 -12.62 -4.05
CA GLU A 21 14.38 -13.02 -5.39
C GLU A 21 13.24 -12.10 -5.84
N GLY A 22 13.53 -11.23 -6.80
CA GLY A 22 12.52 -10.38 -7.43
C GLY A 22 11.69 -11.12 -8.45
N ARG A 23 10.54 -10.55 -8.81
CA ARG A 23 9.66 -11.10 -9.87
C ARG A 23 9.27 -10.01 -10.88
N PRO A 24 9.12 -10.38 -12.18
CA PRO A 24 8.62 -9.44 -13.16
C PRO A 24 7.20 -9.02 -12.80
N LEU A 25 6.93 -7.72 -12.82
CA LEU A 25 5.64 -7.16 -12.39
C LEU A 25 4.45 -7.70 -13.22
N GLY A 26 4.62 -7.83 -14.53
CA GLY A 26 3.50 -8.01 -15.44
C GLY A 26 2.51 -6.85 -15.38
N LYS A 27 1.37 -7.00 -16.07
CA LYS A 27 0.32 -5.97 -16.10
C LYS A 27 -0.31 -5.78 -14.71
N CYS A 28 -0.63 -6.87 -14.03
CA CYS A 28 -1.27 -6.83 -12.72
C CYS A 28 -0.33 -6.35 -11.62
N GLY A 29 0.95 -6.76 -11.62
CA GLY A 29 1.90 -6.34 -10.59
C GLY A 29 2.19 -4.85 -10.63
N LEU A 30 2.26 -4.24 -11.82
CA LEU A 30 2.40 -2.77 -11.91
C LEU A 30 1.19 -2.05 -11.30
N CYS A 31 -0.03 -2.56 -11.51
CA CYS A 31 -1.22 -2.01 -10.84
C CYS A 31 -1.16 -2.20 -9.32
N TRP A 32 -0.74 -3.37 -8.84
CA TRP A 32 -0.62 -3.64 -7.42
C TRP A 32 0.47 -2.82 -6.73
N LEU A 33 1.57 -2.52 -7.43
CA LEU A 33 2.61 -1.62 -6.94
C LEU A 33 2.07 -0.20 -6.73
N LYS A 34 1.26 0.31 -7.66
CA LYS A 34 0.57 1.60 -7.50
C LYS A 34 -0.42 1.57 -6.34
N ILE A 35 -1.24 0.52 -6.22
CA ILE A 35 -2.18 0.36 -5.09
C ILE A 35 -1.42 0.30 -3.75
N HIS A 36 -0.27 -0.38 -3.71
CA HIS A 36 0.57 -0.44 -2.52
C HIS A 36 1.11 0.93 -2.12
N LEU A 37 1.66 1.69 -3.07
CA LEU A 37 2.13 3.05 -2.82
C LEU A 37 0.99 3.93 -2.25
N ALA A 38 -0.20 3.86 -2.87
CA ALA A 38 -1.38 4.57 -2.38
C ALA A 38 -1.78 4.18 -0.95
N ASN A 39 -1.71 2.88 -0.62
CA ASN A 39 -2.00 2.40 0.73
C ASN A 39 -0.96 2.89 1.75
N LYS A 40 0.33 2.92 1.38
CA LYS A 40 1.42 3.37 2.26
C LYS A 40 1.42 4.89 2.46
N TYR A 41 0.94 5.63 1.47
CA TYR A 41 0.70 7.06 1.61
C TYR A 41 -0.37 7.34 2.68
N GLY A 42 -1.45 6.57 2.69
CA GLY A 42 -2.49 6.68 3.72
C GLY A 42 -3.30 7.97 3.60
N GLY A 43 -3.77 8.52 4.73
CA GLY A 43 -4.49 9.80 4.77
C GLY A 43 -5.91 9.73 4.19
N GLY A 44 -6.52 8.54 4.18
CA GLY A 44 -7.81 8.26 3.56
C GLY A 44 -7.73 7.79 2.11
N ILE A 45 -6.55 7.83 1.48
CA ILE A 45 -6.32 7.29 0.13
C ILE A 45 -6.48 5.76 0.13
N GLU A 46 -6.06 5.09 1.20
CA GLU A 46 -6.20 3.65 1.42
C GLU A 46 -7.67 3.19 1.46
N LYS A 47 -8.61 4.12 1.70
CA LYS A 47 -10.07 3.87 1.72
C LYS A 47 -10.76 4.10 0.37
N LEU A 48 -10.03 4.57 -0.63
CA LEU A 48 -10.56 4.70 -1.99
C LEU A 48 -10.78 3.32 -2.62
N SER A 49 -11.58 3.27 -3.69
CA SER A 49 -11.63 2.10 -4.57
C SER A 49 -10.25 1.85 -5.21
N HIS A 50 -10.02 0.65 -5.76
CA HIS A 50 -8.79 0.37 -6.49
C HIS A 50 -8.54 1.37 -7.63
N GLU A 51 -9.59 1.75 -8.37
CA GLU A 51 -9.49 2.76 -9.42
C GLU A 51 -9.13 4.14 -8.85
N GLY A 52 -9.71 4.53 -7.71
CA GLY A 52 -9.38 5.78 -7.03
C GLY A 52 -7.91 5.82 -6.57
N LYS A 53 -7.38 4.71 -6.06
CA LYS A 53 -5.95 4.58 -5.69
C LYS A 53 -5.04 4.70 -6.90
N LEU A 54 -5.40 4.04 -8.01
CA LEU A 54 -4.64 4.15 -9.26
C LEU A 54 -4.64 5.60 -9.76
N ALA A 55 -5.80 6.26 -9.81
CA ALA A 55 -5.91 7.65 -10.24
C ALA A 55 -5.10 8.61 -9.33
N PHE A 56 -5.10 8.39 -8.02
CA PHE A 56 -4.25 9.14 -7.09
C PHE A 56 -2.77 9.03 -7.48
N VAL A 57 -2.27 7.81 -7.72
CA VAL A 57 -0.87 7.60 -8.09
C VAL A 57 -0.52 8.22 -9.45
N GLU A 58 -1.39 8.09 -10.46
CA GLU A 58 -1.18 8.76 -11.75
C GLU A 58 -1.07 10.28 -11.60
N ASN A 59 -1.88 10.88 -10.71
CA ASN A 59 -1.87 12.32 -10.45
C ASN A 59 -0.66 12.79 -9.63
N GLN A 60 0.11 11.89 -9.02
CA GLN A 60 1.27 12.20 -8.17
C GLN A 60 2.60 11.71 -8.79
N LEU A 61 2.62 11.33 -10.07
CA LEU A 61 3.82 10.79 -10.71
C LEU A 61 5.03 11.73 -10.61
N PHE A 62 4.84 13.05 -10.68
CA PHE A 62 5.93 14.00 -10.52
C PHE A 62 6.58 13.89 -9.13
N ASP A 63 5.78 13.93 -8.08
CA ASP A 63 6.26 13.84 -6.69
C ASP A 63 6.84 12.46 -6.37
N ILE A 64 6.32 11.41 -6.99
CA ILE A 64 6.87 10.05 -6.90
C ILE A 64 8.27 9.98 -7.52
N PHE A 65 8.43 10.51 -8.74
CA PHE A 65 9.73 10.54 -9.41
C PHE A 65 10.73 11.43 -8.68
N ASP A 66 10.28 12.56 -8.12
CA ASP A 66 11.13 13.45 -7.32
C ASP A 66 11.53 12.79 -6.00
N SER A 67 10.59 12.15 -5.28
CA SER A 67 10.89 11.42 -4.04
C SER A 67 11.90 10.30 -4.27
N ALA A 68 11.81 9.58 -5.40
CA ALA A 68 12.78 8.54 -5.75
C ALA A 68 14.16 9.09 -6.10
N ALA A 69 14.24 10.22 -6.82
CA ALA A 69 15.50 10.77 -7.32
C ALA A 69 16.21 11.67 -6.30
N ASN A 70 15.45 12.46 -5.54
CA ASN A 70 15.93 13.48 -4.59
C ASN A 70 15.22 13.33 -3.23
N PRO A 71 15.37 12.20 -2.52
CA PRO A 71 14.56 11.90 -1.34
C PRO A 71 14.69 12.91 -0.20
N VAL A 72 15.81 13.64 -0.10
CA VAL A 72 16.07 14.60 0.98
C VAL A 72 16.13 16.05 0.48
N ASP A 73 16.64 16.26 -0.74
CA ASP A 73 16.85 17.61 -1.30
C ASP A 73 15.69 18.06 -2.22
N GLY A 74 14.72 17.18 -2.50
CA GLY A 74 13.54 17.46 -3.30
C GLY A 74 12.35 17.99 -2.48
N ASN A 75 11.15 17.78 -2.99
CA ASN A 75 9.90 18.17 -2.34
C ASN A 75 9.59 17.36 -1.06
N CYS A 76 10.30 16.25 -0.83
CA CYS A 76 10.09 15.36 0.30
C CYS A 76 8.64 14.89 0.44
N TRP A 77 7.93 14.71 -0.68
CA TRP A 77 6.50 14.36 -0.66
C TRP A 77 6.20 13.09 0.13
N TRP A 78 7.08 12.09 0.02
CA TRP A 78 7.00 10.83 0.76
C TRP A 78 6.98 11.00 2.29
N THR A 79 7.48 12.11 2.85
CA THR A 79 7.46 12.33 4.30
C THR A 79 6.07 12.67 4.84
N ASN A 80 5.11 12.98 3.96
CA ASN A 80 3.71 13.21 4.33
C ASN A 80 2.89 11.92 4.44
N ALA A 81 3.47 10.77 4.08
CA ALA A 81 2.81 9.48 4.14
C ALA A 81 2.62 8.98 5.59
N GLU A 82 1.63 8.12 5.82
CA GLU A 82 1.45 7.42 7.10
C GLU A 82 2.59 6.43 7.38
N ASP A 83 3.11 5.76 6.34
CA ASP A 83 4.28 4.88 6.38
C ASP A 83 5.39 5.45 5.45
N PRO A 84 6.13 6.50 5.87
CA PRO A 84 7.07 7.22 5.01
C PRO A 84 8.13 6.35 4.34
N PHE A 85 8.83 5.49 5.08
CA PHE A 85 9.95 4.71 4.54
C PHE A 85 9.47 3.64 3.56
N GLN A 86 8.36 2.95 3.84
CA GLN A 86 7.75 2.06 2.87
C GLN A 86 7.19 2.82 1.65
N CYS A 87 6.62 4.02 1.85
CA CYS A 87 6.16 4.86 0.74
C CYS A 87 7.33 5.26 -0.17
N LEU A 88 8.47 5.66 0.40
CA LEU A 88 9.69 5.98 -0.34
C LEU A 88 10.22 4.77 -1.12
N ALA A 89 10.28 3.59 -0.48
CA ALA A 89 10.68 2.36 -1.14
C ALA A 89 9.77 2.04 -2.34
N ALA A 90 8.46 2.22 -2.20
CA ALA A 90 7.50 2.08 -3.29
C ALA A 90 7.68 3.14 -4.39
N CYS A 91 8.03 4.39 -4.04
CA CYS A 91 8.33 5.43 -5.02
C CYS A 91 9.55 5.06 -5.86
N MET A 92 10.59 4.52 -5.24
CA MET A 92 11.81 4.05 -5.92
C MET A 92 11.50 2.88 -6.87
N ASP A 93 10.87 1.82 -6.38
CA ASP A 93 10.53 0.63 -7.18
C ASP A 93 9.60 0.98 -8.36
N LEU A 94 8.60 1.82 -8.13
CA LEU A 94 7.69 2.29 -9.19
C LEU A 94 8.42 3.17 -10.21
N SER A 95 9.32 4.05 -9.75
CA SER A 95 10.08 4.92 -10.63
C SER A 95 10.98 4.14 -11.57
N ASP A 96 11.69 3.15 -11.03
CA ASP A 96 12.54 2.24 -11.81
C ASP A 96 11.71 1.44 -12.81
N ALA A 97 10.56 0.90 -12.38
CA ALA A 97 9.66 0.18 -13.25
C ALA A 97 9.14 1.06 -14.40
N LEU A 98 8.70 2.29 -14.13
CA LEU A 98 8.15 3.19 -15.15
C LEU A 98 9.20 3.77 -16.10
N ARG A 99 10.46 3.88 -15.66
CA ARG A 99 11.58 4.33 -16.51
C ARG A 99 12.18 3.20 -17.34
N SER A 100 11.89 1.95 -17.00
CA SER A 100 12.27 0.78 -17.82
C SER A 100 11.66 0.86 -19.22
N PRO A 101 12.38 0.42 -20.27
CA PRO A 101 11.81 0.29 -21.62
C PRO A 101 10.62 -0.68 -21.68
N SER A 102 10.47 -1.56 -20.67
CA SER A 102 9.29 -2.40 -20.53
C SER A 102 8.87 -2.50 -19.07
N PRO A 103 7.98 -1.59 -18.59
CA PRO A 103 7.55 -1.58 -17.19
C PRO A 103 6.94 -2.90 -16.72
N TYR A 104 6.25 -3.63 -17.60
CA TYR A 104 5.66 -4.94 -17.27
C TYR A 104 6.70 -6.06 -17.12
N HIS A 105 7.93 -5.87 -17.59
CA HIS A 105 9.03 -6.82 -17.41
C HIS A 105 10.05 -6.34 -16.39
N ALA A 106 9.84 -5.16 -15.79
CA ALA A 106 10.65 -4.70 -14.67
C ALA A 106 10.52 -5.71 -13.52
N VAL A 107 11.66 -6.08 -12.94
CA VAL A 107 11.75 -7.01 -11.83
C VAL A 107 11.65 -6.20 -10.55
N SER A 108 10.59 -6.43 -9.78
CA SER A 108 10.38 -5.81 -8.47
C SER A 108 10.73 -6.79 -7.37
N HIS A 109 11.37 -6.27 -6.33
CA HIS A 109 11.71 -6.99 -5.10
C HIS A 109 10.81 -6.58 -3.93
N LEU A 110 9.99 -5.54 -4.13
CA LEU A 110 9.21 -4.92 -3.07
C LEU A 110 8.04 -5.85 -2.63
N PRO A 111 7.90 -6.13 -1.33
CA PRO A 111 6.74 -6.84 -0.81
C PRO A 111 5.47 -5.99 -0.90
N ILE A 112 4.43 -6.53 -1.53
CA ILE A 112 3.12 -5.88 -1.67
C ILE A 112 2.18 -6.40 -0.57
N HIS A 113 1.97 -5.57 0.47
CA HIS A 113 1.11 -5.92 1.60
C HIS A 113 -0.39 -5.92 1.24
N GLN A 114 -1.12 -6.92 1.75
CA GLN A 114 -2.59 -7.02 1.76
C GLN A 114 -3.00 -7.38 3.19
N ASP A 115 -3.92 -6.63 3.78
CA ASP A 115 -4.41 -6.86 5.15
C ASP A 115 -5.94 -6.76 5.21
N GLY A 116 -6.54 -7.45 6.18
CA GLY A 116 -7.98 -7.40 6.42
C GLY A 116 -8.37 -6.26 7.35
N SER A 117 -9.47 -5.58 7.03
CA SER A 117 -10.05 -4.54 7.88
C SER A 117 -10.56 -5.17 9.19
N CYS A 118 -9.72 -5.12 10.23
CA CYS A 118 -9.98 -5.70 11.54
C CYS A 118 -10.23 -7.23 11.51
N ASN A 119 -9.16 -8.01 11.30
CA ASN A 119 -9.20 -9.48 11.24
C ASN A 119 -9.98 -10.12 12.41
N GLY A 120 -9.89 -9.57 13.63
CA GLY A 120 -10.66 -10.07 14.78
C GLY A 120 -12.18 -9.97 14.59
N LEU A 121 -12.68 -8.83 14.12
CA LEU A 121 -14.11 -8.65 13.82
C LEU A 121 -14.56 -9.44 12.59
N GLN A 122 -13.68 -9.62 11.60
CA GLN A 122 -13.95 -10.54 10.49
C GLN A 122 -14.21 -11.96 11.00
N HIS A 123 -13.43 -12.44 11.96
CA HIS A 123 -13.67 -13.74 12.59
C HIS A 123 -15.00 -13.77 13.36
N TYR A 124 -15.33 -12.74 14.15
CA TYR A 124 -16.60 -12.68 14.86
C TYR A 124 -17.81 -12.68 13.91
N ALA A 125 -17.77 -11.86 12.85
CA ALA A 125 -18.81 -11.81 11.83
C ALA A 125 -19.00 -13.18 11.14
N ALA A 126 -17.90 -13.86 10.80
CA ALA A 126 -17.95 -15.18 10.19
C ALA A 126 -18.51 -16.26 11.14
N LEU A 127 -18.09 -16.24 12.41
CA LEU A 127 -18.57 -17.18 13.44
C LEU A 127 -20.07 -16.99 13.74
N GLY A 128 -20.50 -15.73 13.89
CA GLY A 128 -21.90 -15.38 14.13
C GLY A 128 -22.79 -15.45 12.89
N ARG A 129 -22.18 -15.51 11.69
CA ARG A 129 -22.85 -15.24 10.40
C ARG A 129 -23.62 -13.92 10.43
N ASP A 130 -23.07 -12.93 11.11
CA ASP A 130 -23.67 -11.60 11.21
C ASP A 130 -23.41 -10.83 9.91
N TYR A 131 -24.47 -10.56 9.16
CA TYR A 131 -24.38 -9.86 7.89
C TYR A 131 -23.97 -8.39 8.04
N MET A 132 -24.46 -7.72 9.09
CA MET A 132 -24.17 -6.29 9.29
C MET A 132 -22.71 -6.09 9.63
N ASP A 133 -22.18 -6.91 10.54
CA ASP A 133 -20.75 -6.88 10.87
C ASP A 133 -19.92 -7.29 9.66
N ALA A 134 -20.33 -8.33 8.91
CA ALA A 134 -19.65 -8.78 7.70
C ALA A 134 -19.54 -7.68 6.62
N VAL A 135 -20.55 -6.83 6.47
CA VAL A 135 -20.48 -5.64 5.59
C VAL A 135 -19.46 -4.65 6.12
N ALA A 136 -19.49 -4.33 7.41
CA ALA A 136 -18.62 -3.30 8.00
C ALA A 136 -17.12 -3.67 7.97
N VAL A 137 -16.80 -4.97 7.91
CA VAL A 137 -15.43 -5.51 7.88
C VAL A 137 -15.03 -6.15 6.54
N ASN A 138 -15.74 -5.80 5.46
CA ASN A 138 -15.37 -6.18 4.08
C ASN A 138 -15.44 -7.70 3.76
N LEU A 139 -16.23 -8.49 4.49
CA LEU A 139 -16.53 -9.87 4.12
C LEU A 139 -17.63 -9.97 3.05
N VAL A 140 -18.50 -8.97 2.96
CA VAL A 140 -19.46 -8.82 1.87
C VAL A 140 -18.82 -7.92 0.78
N PRO A 141 -18.83 -8.33 -0.49
CA PRO A 141 -18.29 -7.50 -1.58
C PRO A 141 -18.96 -6.13 -1.65
N GLY A 142 -18.14 -5.08 -1.81
CA GLY A 142 -18.58 -3.70 -1.98
C GLY A 142 -17.70 -2.95 -2.99
N GLU A 143 -18.17 -1.81 -3.50
CA GLU A 143 -17.43 -1.01 -4.49
C GLU A 143 -16.21 -0.29 -3.90
N LYS A 144 -16.30 0.10 -2.61
CA LYS A 144 -15.22 0.70 -1.84
C LYS A 144 -15.04 -0.04 -0.52
N PRO A 145 -13.83 -0.04 0.06
CA PRO A 145 -13.61 -0.56 1.40
C PRO A 145 -14.55 0.11 2.41
N ALA A 146 -15.27 -0.70 3.18
CA ALA A 146 -15.93 -0.28 4.41
C ALA A 146 -14.88 0.04 5.48
N ASP A 147 -15.22 1.02 6.32
CA ASP A 147 -14.36 1.51 7.38
C ASP A 147 -15.10 1.52 8.71
N ILE A 148 -15.04 0.38 9.40
CA ILE A 148 -15.62 0.18 10.72
C ILE A 148 -15.10 1.20 11.74
N TYR A 149 -13.85 1.68 11.61
CA TYR A 149 -13.27 2.61 12.57
C TYR A 149 -13.93 3.99 12.46
N SER A 150 -14.07 4.52 11.24
CA SER A 150 -14.82 5.77 11.03
C SER A 150 -16.30 5.64 11.35
N GLU A 151 -16.92 4.48 11.09
CA GLU A 151 -18.30 4.24 11.49
C GLU A 151 -18.46 4.37 13.02
N ILE A 152 -17.61 3.68 13.80
CA ILE A 152 -17.64 3.74 15.26
C ILE A 152 -17.35 5.16 15.76
N ALA A 153 -16.37 5.86 15.18
CA ALA A 153 -16.04 7.23 15.58
C ALA A 153 -17.18 8.24 15.36
N SER A 154 -18.14 7.92 14.49
CA SER A 154 -19.30 8.77 14.19
C SER A 154 -20.54 8.50 15.07
N ARG A 155 -20.48 7.49 15.96
CA ARG A 155 -21.57 7.14 16.88
C ARG A 155 -21.47 7.88 18.21
#